data_AF-A0AAW0VQN5-F1
#
_entry.id   AF-A0AAW0VQN5-F1
#
_cell.length_a   1.000
_cell.length_b   1.000
_cell.length_c   1.000
_cell.angle_alpha   90.00
_cell.angle_beta   90.00
_cell.angle_gamma   90.00
#
_symmetry.space_group_name_H-M   'P 1'
#
loop_
_entity.id
_entity.type
_entity.pdbx_description
1 polymer ?
#
loop_
_entity_poly.entity_id
_entity_poly.type
_entity_poly.pdbx_seq_one_letter_code
_entity_poly.pdbx_strand_id
1 'polypeptide(L)'
;RSVYERALDVEHRNITLWLKYAEMEMRSRQVNHARNVWDRAVTILPRANQFWYKFTYMEEMLKNIAGCRQVFERWMEWEPDEQAWLTYIKFELRYKELDRARAIYERFVYVHPEPKYWIKYAHFEENHSYIQSARRVYERAIQFFGDDHLDESLFIAFAKFEEGQKEHDRARVIYRYALDHMPKEKCSTLYNEYTRHEKKYGDKSSIDDVITSKRKFQYEEAVKTNPHDYDTWFDYVRMLEADGNVDLIRETYER
;
A
#
# COMPACT_ATOMS: atom_id res chain seq x y z
N ARG A 1 8.59 29.82 -33.19
CA ARG A 1 7.28 29.20 -33.54
C ARG A 1 7.39 28.37 -34.80
N SER A 2 7.50 28.97 -36.00
CA SER A 2 7.58 28.24 -37.28
C SER A 2 8.72 27.20 -37.41
N VAL A 3 9.85 27.40 -36.73
CA VAL A 3 10.96 26.43 -36.70
C VAL A 3 10.62 25.22 -35.82
N TYR A 4 9.96 25.44 -34.67
CA TYR A 4 9.53 24.35 -33.79
C TYR A 4 8.36 23.58 -34.39
N GLU A 5 7.42 24.26 -35.06
CA GLU A 5 6.30 23.60 -35.75
C GLU A 5 6.81 22.67 -36.86
N ARG A 6 7.75 23.16 -37.70
CA ARG A 6 8.40 22.30 -38.71
C ARG A 6 9.22 21.16 -38.11
N ALA A 7 9.89 21.40 -36.98
CA ALA A 7 10.63 20.34 -36.29
C ALA A 7 9.68 19.29 -35.69
N LEU A 8 8.49 19.69 -35.23
CA LEU A 8 7.47 18.79 -34.70
C LEU A 8 6.80 17.97 -35.80
N ASP A 9 6.67 18.50 -37.00
CA ASP A 9 6.16 17.75 -38.15
C ASP A 9 7.13 16.62 -38.57
N VAL A 10 8.44 16.81 -38.37
CA VAL A 10 9.48 15.82 -38.71
C VAL A 10 9.74 14.85 -37.55
N GLU A 11 9.81 15.34 -36.31
CA GLU A 11 10.12 14.55 -35.11
C GLU A 11 9.03 14.69 -34.02
N HIS A 12 7.80 14.30 -34.34
CA HIS A 12 6.66 14.39 -33.42
C HIS A 12 6.81 13.54 -32.13
N ARG A 13 7.73 12.55 -32.12
CA ARG A 13 8.00 11.66 -30.97
C ARG A 13 9.08 12.17 -30.02
N ASN A 14 9.84 13.21 -30.39
CA ASN A 14 10.99 13.64 -29.59
C ASN A 14 10.53 14.47 -28.37
N ILE A 15 10.66 13.88 -27.19
CA ILE A 15 10.22 14.49 -25.92
C ILE A 15 10.93 15.81 -25.64
N THR A 16 12.22 15.91 -25.97
CA THR A 16 13.03 17.11 -25.68
C THR A 16 12.61 18.31 -26.51
N LEU A 17 12.09 18.08 -27.72
CA LEU A 17 11.65 19.13 -28.63
C LEU A 17 10.36 19.79 -28.11
N TRP A 18 9.40 18.97 -27.67
CA TRP A 18 8.17 19.44 -27.02
C TRP A 18 8.47 20.27 -25.77
N LEU A 19 9.39 19.79 -24.92
CA LEU A 19 9.81 20.51 -23.72
C LEU A 19 10.43 21.87 -24.05
N LYS A 20 11.39 21.92 -24.96
CA LYS A 20 12.04 23.18 -25.39
C LYS A 20 11.05 24.14 -26.02
N TYR A 21 10.09 23.63 -26.79
CA TYR A 21 9.06 24.46 -27.40
C TYR A 21 8.14 25.07 -26.35
N ALA A 22 7.65 24.28 -25.41
CA ALA A 22 6.83 24.77 -24.32
C ALA A 22 7.58 25.76 -23.40
N GLU A 23 8.86 25.51 -23.10
CA GLU A 23 9.69 26.45 -22.34
C GLU A 23 9.89 27.79 -23.07
N MET A 24 10.09 27.75 -24.39
CA MET A 24 10.18 28.96 -25.20
C MET A 24 8.87 29.77 -25.16
N GLU A 25 7.73 29.09 -25.25
CA GLU A 25 6.41 29.72 -25.16
C GLU A 25 6.15 30.30 -23.75
N MET A 26 6.58 29.60 -22.69
CA MET A 26 6.52 30.12 -21.31
C MET A 26 7.36 31.40 -21.15
N ARG A 27 8.57 31.45 -21.71
CA ARG A 27 9.41 32.67 -21.69
C ARG A 27 8.75 33.83 -22.43
N SER A 28 8.01 33.53 -23.49
CA SER A 28 7.28 34.53 -24.27
C SER A 28 6.01 35.07 -23.58
N ARG A 29 5.65 34.55 -22.39
CA ARG A 29 4.42 34.85 -21.62
C ARG A 29 3.10 34.55 -22.36
N GLN A 30 3.14 33.74 -23.41
CA GLN A 30 1.97 33.40 -24.22
C GLN A 30 1.32 32.12 -23.69
N VAL A 31 0.56 32.28 -22.60
CA VAL A 31 -0.01 31.18 -21.81
C VAL A 31 -0.98 30.30 -22.62
N ASN A 32 -1.85 30.91 -23.42
CA ASN A 32 -2.83 30.15 -24.22
C ASN A 32 -2.14 29.28 -25.27
N HIS A 33 -1.06 29.80 -25.88
CA HIS A 33 -0.30 29.04 -26.85
C HIS A 33 0.46 27.90 -26.18
N ALA A 34 1.06 28.14 -25.01
CA ALA A 34 1.69 27.10 -24.22
C ALA A 34 0.70 25.96 -23.85
N ARG A 35 -0.55 26.29 -23.47
CA ARG A 35 -1.61 25.27 -23.24
C ARG A 35 -1.88 24.43 -24.48
N ASN A 36 -2.04 25.07 -25.64
CA ASN A 36 -2.30 24.34 -26.89
C ASN A 36 -1.14 23.42 -27.25
N VAL A 37 0.10 23.85 -27.00
CA VAL A 37 1.30 23.02 -27.20
C VAL A 37 1.29 21.81 -26.27
N TRP A 38 1.00 22.01 -24.98
CA TRP A 38 0.90 20.91 -24.02
C TRP A 38 -0.24 19.95 -24.34
N ASP A 39 -1.41 20.46 -24.71
CA ASP A 39 -2.57 19.63 -25.06
C ASP A 39 -2.28 18.77 -26.31
N ARG A 40 -1.59 19.35 -27.30
CA ARG A 40 -1.08 18.59 -28.46
C ARG A 40 -0.03 17.56 -28.07
N ALA A 41 0.90 17.90 -27.19
CA ALA A 41 1.93 16.97 -26.73
C ALA A 41 1.31 15.76 -26.02
N VAL A 42 0.34 16.02 -25.15
CA VAL A 42 -0.39 15.01 -24.37
C VAL A 42 -1.25 14.10 -25.25
N THR A 43 -1.93 14.67 -26.26
CA THR A 43 -2.75 13.87 -27.19
C THR A 43 -1.92 12.96 -28.09
N ILE A 44 -0.72 13.38 -28.50
CA ILE A 44 0.16 12.58 -29.36
C ILE A 44 0.93 11.52 -28.54
N LEU A 45 1.33 11.86 -27.31
CA LEU A 45 2.13 10.99 -26.44
C LEU A 45 1.52 10.89 -25.03
N PRO A 46 0.37 10.22 -24.87
CA PRO A 46 -0.34 10.16 -23.59
C PRO A 46 0.42 9.38 -22.51
N ARG A 47 1.28 8.43 -22.90
CA ARG A 47 2.08 7.61 -21.97
C ARG A 47 3.30 8.34 -21.37
N ALA A 48 3.62 9.53 -21.85
CA ALA A 48 4.78 10.28 -21.36
C ALA A 48 4.40 11.12 -20.13
N ASN A 49 4.52 10.51 -18.93
CA ASN A 49 4.24 11.15 -17.63
C ASN A 49 4.95 12.50 -17.44
N GLN A 50 6.14 12.67 -18.03
CA GLN A 50 6.90 13.92 -17.96
C GLN A 50 6.14 15.13 -18.50
N PHE A 51 5.33 14.96 -19.56
CA PHE A 51 4.53 16.07 -20.11
C PHE A 51 3.42 16.46 -19.17
N TRP A 52 2.71 15.47 -18.61
CA TRP A 52 1.66 15.71 -17.64
C TRP A 52 2.16 16.44 -16.40
N TYR A 53 3.32 16.05 -15.85
CA TYR A 53 3.93 16.77 -14.72
C TYR A 53 4.26 18.23 -15.04
N LYS A 54 4.80 18.50 -16.23
CA LYS A 54 5.14 19.88 -16.63
C LYS A 54 3.90 20.70 -16.94
N PHE A 55 2.86 20.06 -17.48
CA PHE A 55 1.59 20.70 -17.78
C PHE A 55 0.82 21.07 -16.50
N THR A 56 0.74 20.16 -15.52
CA THR A 56 0.12 20.44 -14.21
C THR A 56 0.92 21.48 -13.43
N TYR A 57 2.25 21.44 -13.47
CA TYR A 57 3.10 22.47 -12.88
C TYR A 57 2.85 23.86 -13.50
N MET A 58 2.69 23.93 -14.82
CA MET A 58 2.35 25.17 -15.51
C MET A 58 0.98 25.71 -15.06
N GLU A 59 -0.06 24.88 -15.06
CA GLU A 59 -1.40 25.30 -14.60
C GLU A 59 -1.41 25.72 -13.12
N GLU A 60 -0.59 25.08 -12.27
CA GLU A 60 -0.39 25.45 -10.87
C GLU A 60 0.27 26.84 -10.74
N MET A 61 1.31 27.14 -11.54
CA MET A 61 1.94 28.46 -11.59
C MET A 61 0.97 29.57 -12.03
N LEU A 62 0.01 29.22 -12.90
CA LEU A 62 -1.03 30.11 -13.36
C LEU A 62 -2.19 30.25 -12.36
N LYS A 63 -2.15 29.52 -11.24
CA LYS A 63 -3.19 29.42 -10.20
C LYS A 63 -4.57 29.02 -10.76
N ASN A 64 -4.61 28.33 -11.89
CA ASN A 64 -5.84 27.85 -12.50
C ASN A 64 -6.19 26.46 -11.96
N ILE A 65 -6.82 26.42 -10.79
CA ILE A 65 -7.13 25.17 -10.06
C ILE A 65 -8.08 24.29 -10.89
N ALA A 66 -9.10 24.89 -11.52
CA ALA A 66 -10.07 24.16 -12.32
C ALA A 66 -9.44 23.54 -13.58
N GLY A 67 -8.58 24.28 -14.27
CA GLY A 67 -7.83 23.75 -15.42
C GLY A 67 -6.88 22.63 -15.01
N CYS A 68 -6.12 22.81 -13.92
CA CYS A 68 -5.23 21.78 -13.40
C CYS A 68 -5.98 20.47 -13.10
N ARG A 69 -7.18 20.54 -12.51
CA ARG A 69 -8.04 19.38 -12.26
C ARG A 69 -8.48 18.67 -13.53
N GLN A 70 -8.90 19.40 -14.56
CA GLN A 70 -9.28 18.79 -15.84
C GLN A 70 -8.10 18.06 -16.49
N VAL A 71 -6.90 18.61 -16.35
CA VAL A 71 -5.67 17.96 -16.81
C VAL A 71 -5.42 16.66 -16.02
N PHE A 72 -5.57 16.68 -14.69
CA PHE A 72 -5.43 15.49 -13.87
C PHE A 72 -6.48 14.42 -14.19
N GLU A 73 -7.76 14.76 -14.35
CA GLU A 73 -8.81 13.79 -14.72
C GLU A 73 -8.49 13.13 -16.07
N ARG A 74 -8.10 13.93 -17.08
CA ARG A 74 -7.65 13.39 -18.38
C ARG A 74 -6.40 12.52 -18.26
N TRP A 75 -5.51 12.82 -17.31
CA TRP A 75 -4.36 11.98 -17.06
C TRP A 75 -4.78 10.63 -16.48
N MET A 76 -5.76 10.62 -15.56
CA MET A 76 -6.26 9.40 -14.92
C MET A 76 -7.04 8.48 -15.87
N GLU A 77 -7.65 9.00 -16.94
CA GLU A 77 -8.27 8.18 -18.00
C GLU A 77 -7.29 7.20 -18.65
N TRP A 78 -5.99 7.52 -18.63
CA TRP A 78 -4.94 6.66 -19.18
C TRP A 78 -4.35 5.66 -18.18
N GLU A 79 -4.90 5.59 -16.97
CA GLU A 79 -4.45 4.74 -15.86
C GLU A 79 -2.93 4.82 -15.63
N PRO A 80 -2.41 6.01 -15.29
CA PRO A 80 -0.99 6.25 -15.18
C PRO A 80 -0.39 5.58 -13.95
N ASP A 81 0.95 5.55 -13.94
CA ASP A 81 1.77 5.00 -12.86
C ASP A 81 1.46 5.64 -11.49
N GLU A 82 1.79 4.93 -10.41
CA GLU A 82 1.52 5.29 -9.01
C GLU A 82 1.84 6.77 -8.71
N GLN A 83 2.98 7.24 -9.22
CA GLN A 83 3.46 8.58 -8.95
C GLN A 83 2.50 9.66 -9.46
N ALA A 84 1.74 9.41 -10.53
CA ALA A 84 0.76 10.35 -11.05
C ALA A 84 -0.38 10.54 -10.04
N TRP A 85 -0.96 9.44 -9.55
CA TRP A 85 -2.01 9.44 -8.54
C TRP A 85 -1.57 10.14 -7.25
N LEU A 86 -0.38 9.84 -6.76
CA LEU A 86 0.18 10.49 -5.57
C LEU A 86 0.37 12.00 -5.77
N THR A 87 0.78 12.44 -6.95
CA THR A 87 0.88 13.88 -7.21
C THR A 87 -0.46 14.57 -7.29
N TYR A 88 -1.50 13.89 -7.79
CA TYR A 88 -2.85 14.45 -7.79
C TYR A 88 -3.40 14.59 -6.37
N ILE A 89 -3.19 13.58 -5.52
CA ILE A 89 -3.54 13.63 -4.10
C ILE A 89 -2.79 14.77 -3.38
N LYS A 90 -1.47 14.89 -3.60
CA LYS A 90 -0.66 15.99 -3.02
C LYS A 90 -1.13 17.36 -3.49
N PHE A 91 -1.65 17.46 -4.72
CA PHE A 91 -2.25 18.67 -5.24
C PHE A 91 -3.53 19.02 -4.47
N GLU A 92 -4.51 18.11 -4.38
CA GLU A 92 -5.76 18.39 -3.66
C GLU A 92 -5.53 18.64 -2.15
N LEU A 93 -4.56 17.95 -1.53
CA LEU A 93 -4.15 18.21 -0.14
C LEU A 93 -3.64 19.65 0.05
N ARG A 94 -2.90 20.19 -0.92
CA ARG A 94 -2.40 21.58 -0.89
C ARG A 94 -3.53 22.61 -0.90
N TYR A 95 -4.64 22.28 -1.55
CA TYR A 95 -5.84 23.11 -1.61
C TYR A 95 -6.86 22.78 -0.50
N LYS A 96 -6.53 21.87 0.42
CA LYS A 96 -7.35 21.46 1.57
C LYS A 96 -8.68 20.78 1.19
N GLU A 97 -8.76 20.18 0.02
CA GLU A 97 -9.96 19.50 -0.49
C GLU A 97 -9.91 18.00 -0.14
N LEU A 98 -10.17 17.69 1.14
CA LEU A 98 -10.02 16.34 1.68
C LEU A 98 -11.05 15.34 1.13
N ASP A 99 -12.28 15.78 0.85
CA ASP A 99 -13.32 14.90 0.30
C ASP A 99 -12.94 14.40 -1.10
N ARG A 100 -12.34 15.29 -1.91
CA ARG A 100 -11.89 14.94 -3.26
C ARG A 100 -10.67 14.03 -3.22
N ALA A 101 -9.71 14.34 -2.34
CA ALA A 101 -8.56 13.46 -2.13
C ALA A 101 -9.00 12.03 -1.78
N ARG A 102 -10.04 11.86 -0.96
CA ARG A 102 -10.63 10.56 -0.64
C ARG A 102 -11.23 9.87 -1.87
N ALA A 103 -12.05 10.57 -2.64
CA ALA A 103 -12.62 10.01 -3.87
C ALA A 103 -11.53 9.56 -4.88
N ILE A 104 -10.41 10.30 -4.96
CA ILE A 104 -9.26 9.92 -5.79
C ILE A 104 -8.57 8.68 -5.25
N TYR A 105 -8.36 8.58 -3.94
CA TYR A 105 -7.81 7.37 -3.33
C TYR A 105 -8.69 6.14 -3.55
N GLU A 106 -10.01 6.28 -3.47
CA GLU A 106 -10.91 5.16 -3.76
C GLU A 106 -10.74 4.68 -5.19
N ARG A 107 -10.73 5.60 -6.17
CA ARG A 107 -10.47 5.24 -7.57
C ARG A 107 -9.10 4.60 -7.76
N PHE A 108 -8.06 5.17 -7.13
CA PHE A 108 -6.69 4.68 -7.22
C PHE A 108 -6.57 3.22 -6.76
N VAL A 109 -7.25 2.89 -5.67
CA VAL A 109 -7.26 1.55 -5.09
C VAL A 109 -8.00 0.53 -5.98
N TYR A 110 -9.03 0.95 -6.71
CA TYR A 110 -9.72 0.08 -7.67
C TYR A 110 -8.93 -0.13 -8.97
N VAL A 111 -8.24 0.90 -9.46
CA VAL A 111 -7.43 0.82 -10.69
C VAL A 111 -6.18 -0.03 -10.46
N HIS A 112 -5.55 0.13 -9.29
CA HIS A 112 -4.37 -0.64 -8.91
C HIS A 112 -4.66 -1.42 -7.62
N PRO A 113 -5.11 -2.68 -7.72
CA PRO A 113 -5.42 -3.48 -6.55
C PRO A 113 -4.15 -4.10 -5.94
N GLU A 114 -3.24 -3.26 -5.42
CA GLU A 114 -2.09 -3.72 -4.64
C GLU A 114 -2.27 -3.40 -3.15
N PRO A 115 -1.92 -4.32 -2.22
CA PRO A 115 -2.03 -4.10 -0.78
C PRO A 115 -1.29 -2.85 -0.28
N LYS A 116 -0.19 -2.48 -0.95
CA LYS A 116 0.57 -1.25 -0.66
C LYS A 116 -0.26 0.02 -0.80
N TYR A 117 -1.21 0.06 -1.74
CA TYR A 117 -2.03 1.24 -2.00
C TYR A 117 -3.14 1.39 -0.98
N TRP A 118 -3.71 0.27 -0.51
CA TRP A 118 -4.63 0.26 0.62
C TRP A 118 -3.98 0.78 1.90
N ILE A 119 -2.75 0.36 2.20
CA ILE A 119 -1.98 0.87 3.37
C ILE A 119 -1.76 2.38 3.26
N LYS A 120 -1.38 2.89 2.07
CA LYS A 120 -1.22 4.33 1.85
C LYS A 120 -2.52 5.09 2.03
N TYR A 121 -3.63 4.55 1.56
CA TYR A 121 -4.94 5.19 1.74
C TYR A 121 -5.35 5.23 3.22
N ALA A 122 -5.16 4.14 3.95
CA ALA A 122 -5.47 4.10 5.37
C ALA A 122 -4.59 5.04 6.21
N HIS A 123 -3.29 5.13 5.91
CA HIS A 123 -2.41 6.10 6.57
C HIS A 123 -2.78 7.56 6.24
N PHE A 124 -3.30 7.82 5.03
CA PHE A 124 -3.86 9.13 4.70
C PHE A 124 -5.06 9.47 5.59
N GLU A 125 -6.02 8.55 5.77
CA GLU A 125 -7.18 8.77 6.66
C GLU A 125 -6.76 8.94 8.13
N GLU A 126 -5.75 8.18 8.58
CA GLU A 126 -5.17 8.29 9.92
C GLU A 126 -4.58 9.68 10.19
N ASN A 127 -3.79 10.21 9.25
CA ASN A 127 -3.19 11.55 9.37
C ASN A 127 -4.22 12.68 9.44
N HIS A 128 -5.45 12.45 8.98
CA HIS A 128 -6.55 13.40 9.04
C HIS A 128 -7.53 13.12 10.20
N SER A 129 -7.17 12.22 11.12
CA SER A 129 -7.96 11.84 12.30
C SER A 129 -9.30 11.15 11.99
N TYR A 130 -9.49 10.60 10.78
CA TYR A 130 -10.69 9.85 10.41
C TYR A 130 -10.51 8.35 10.72
N ILE A 131 -10.47 8.03 12.00
CA ILE A 131 -10.16 6.67 12.50
C ILE A 131 -11.18 5.64 12.00
N GLN A 132 -12.47 5.97 12.01
CA GLN A 132 -13.53 5.06 11.54
C GLN A 132 -13.45 4.80 10.04
N SER A 133 -13.10 5.82 9.25
CA SER A 133 -12.90 5.66 7.81
C SER A 133 -11.69 4.78 7.53
N ALA A 134 -10.57 5.01 8.20
CA ALA A 134 -9.36 4.19 8.09
C ALA A 134 -9.65 2.71 8.39
N ARG A 135 -10.44 2.41 9.43
CA ARG A 135 -10.89 1.03 9.73
C ARG A 135 -11.68 0.41 8.58
N ARG A 136 -12.68 1.13 8.07
CA ARG A 136 -13.48 0.65 6.93
C ARG A 136 -12.63 0.38 5.70
N VAL A 137 -11.58 1.17 5.48
CA VAL A 137 -10.64 0.96 4.38
C VAL A 137 -9.88 -0.35 4.56
N TYR A 138 -9.38 -0.64 5.76
CA TYR A 138 -8.72 -1.91 6.05
C TYR A 138 -9.67 -3.11 5.94
N GLU A 139 -10.89 -3.00 6.47
CA GLU A 139 -11.92 -4.05 6.32
C GLU A 139 -12.27 -4.29 4.85
N ARG A 140 -12.43 -3.23 4.06
CA ARG A 140 -12.69 -3.32 2.61
C ARG A 140 -11.50 -3.94 1.88
N ALA A 141 -10.27 -3.62 2.28
CA ALA A 141 -9.07 -4.24 1.72
C ALA A 141 -9.07 -5.75 1.94
N ILE A 142 -9.36 -6.19 3.18
CA ILE A 142 -9.43 -7.62 3.53
C ILE A 142 -10.52 -8.33 2.73
N GLN A 143 -11.71 -7.73 2.62
CA GLN A 143 -12.80 -8.30 1.81
C GLN A 143 -12.46 -8.35 0.31
N PHE A 144 -11.72 -7.37 -0.19
CA PHE A 144 -11.38 -7.27 -1.61
C PHE A 144 -10.31 -8.30 -2.03
N PHE A 145 -9.28 -8.51 -1.21
CA PHE A 145 -8.24 -9.50 -1.54
C PHE A 145 -8.69 -10.95 -1.32
N GLY A 146 -9.73 -11.18 -0.50
CA GLY A 146 -10.17 -12.52 -0.12
C GLY A 146 -9.06 -13.31 0.57
N ASP A 147 -9.24 -14.62 0.76
CA ASP A 147 -8.24 -15.48 1.41
C ASP A 147 -7.03 -15.81 0.52
N ASP A 148 -7.14 -15.65 -0.80
CA ASP A 148 -6.15 -16.16 -1.76
C ASP A 148 -4.94 -15.23 -2.00
N HIS A 149 -5.04 -13.93 -1.68
CA HIS A 149 -4.00 -12.93 -1.94
C HIS A 149 -3.71 -12.01 -0.74
N LEU A 150 -3.92 -12.50 0.48
CA LEU A 150 -3.61 -11.75 1.68
C LEU A 150 -2.10 -11.52 1.78
N ASP A 151 -1.69 -10.25 1.70
CA ASP A 151 -0.32 -9.87 2.01
C ASP A 151 -0.18 -9.57 3.50
N GLU A 152 0.86 -10.14 4.10
CA GLU A 152 1.23 -9.94 5.50
C GLU A 152 1.38 -8.46 5.89
N SER A 153 1.86 -7.66 4.94
CA SER A 153 2.06 -6.23 5.13
C SER A 153 0.77 -5.47 5.48
N LEU A 154 -0.38 -5.92 4.98
CA LEU A 154 -1.68 -5.31 5.25
C LEU A 154 -2.10 -5.56 6.71
N PHE A 155 -1.95 -6.79 7.20
CA PHE A 155 -2.29 -7.14 8.59
C PHE A 155 -1.36 -6.48 9.60
N ILE A 156 -0.05 -6.44 9.32
CA ILE A 156 0.90 -5.73 10.17
C ILE A 156 0.56 -4.23 10.22
N ALA A 157 0.21 -3.63 9.09
CA ALA A 157 -0.20 -2.22 9.05
C ALA A 157 -1.50 -1.99 9.83
N PHE A 158 -2.50 -2.88 9.69
CA PHE A 158 -3.77 -2.77 10.38
C PHE A 158 -3.62 -2.95 11.90
N ALA A 159 -2.78 -3.90 12.34
CA ALA A 159 -2.48 -4.08 13.75
C ALA A 159 -1.73 -2.89 14.34
N LYS A 160 -0.73 -2.34 13.63
CA LYS A 160 -0.02 -1.10 14.05
C LYS A 160 -0.96 0.11 14.12
N PHE A 161 -1.95 0.18 13.23
CA PHE A 161 -2.98 1.20 13.27
C PHE A 161 -3.84 1.08 14.54
N GLU A 162 -4.32 -0.12 14.88
CA GLU A 162 -5.11 -0.34 16.11
C GLU A 162 -4.26 -0.15 17.39
N GLU A 163 -2.96 -0.46 17.34
CA GLU A 163 -2.00 -0.10 18.40
C GLU A 163 -1.94 1.41 18.63
N GLY A 164 -1.90 2.20 17.55
CA GLY A 164 -1.94 3.67 17.62
C GLY A 164 -3.23 4.19 18.27
N GLN A 165 -4.34 3.49 18.07
CA GLN A 165 -5.64 3.82 18.66
C GLN A 165 -5.86 3.23 20.07
N LYS A 166 -4.87 2.51 20.63
CA LYS A 166 -4.91 1.83 21.93
C LYS A 166 -5.98 0.73 22.04
N GLU A 167 -6.45 0.19 20.92
CA GLU A 167 -7.41 -0.93 20.90
C GLU A 167 -6.66 -2.27 20.74
N HIS A 168 -5.93 -2.65 21.79
CA HIS A 168 -5.05 -3.83 21.80
C HIS A 168 -5.79 -5.16 21.60
N ASP A 169 -7.02 -5.26 22.11
CA ASP A 169 -7.82 -6.48 21.96
C ASP A 169 -8.24 -6.73 20.51
N ARG A 170 -8.49 -5.66 19.74
CA ARG A 170 -8.77 -5.78 18.31
C ARG A 170 -7.52 -6.15 17.53
N ALA A 171 -6.38 -5.55 17.85
CA ALA A 171 -5.09 -5.92 17.26
C ALA A 171 -4.81 -7.43 17.44
N ARG A 172 -5.12 -8.00 18.62
CA ARG A 172 -5.00 -9.45 18.88
C ARG A 172 -5.88 -10.31 17.98
N VAL A 173 -7.15 -9.93 17.83
CA VAL A 173 -8.07 -10.65 16.94
C VAL A 173 -7.57 -10.60 15.50
N ILE A 174 -7.05 -9.45 15.05
CA ILE A 174 -6.46 -9.30 13.72
C ILE A 174 -5.24 -10.19 13.54
N TYR A 175 -4.33 -10.24 14.53
CA TYR A 175 -3.16 -11.12 14.48
C TYR A 175 -3.56 -12.61 14.44
N ARG A 176 -4.57 -13.03 15.23
CA ARG A 176 -5.09 -14.40 15.18
C ARG A 176 -5.69 -14.73 13.83
N TYR A 177 -6.55 -13.85 13.30
CA TYR A 177 -7.13 -13.99 11.98
C TYR A 177 -6.05 -14.11 10.89
N ALA A 178 -5.02 -13.27 10.96
CA ALA A 178 -3.91 -13.32 10.02
C ALA A 178 -3.10 -14.64 10.12
N LEU A 179 -3.04 -15.28 11.29
CA LEU A 179 -2.37 -16.58 11.46
C LEU A 179 -3.22 -17.75 10.92
N ASP A 180 -4.54 -17.66 11.03
CA ASP A 180 -5.45 -18.72 10.59
C ASP A 180 -5.58 -18.77 9.06
N HIS A 181 -5.50 -17.62 8.39
CA HIS A 181 -5.73 -17.49 6.94
C HIS A 181 -4.45 -17.48 6.09
N MET A 182 -3.26 -17.33 6.68
CA MET A 182 -2.00 -17.21 5.93
C MET A 182 -1.20 -18.53 5.83
N PRO A 183 -0.55 -18.81 4.68
CA PRO A 183 0.40 -19.90 4.56
C PRO A 183 1.58 -19.71 5.52
N LYS A 184 1.84 -20.76 6.30
CA LYS A 184 2.69 -20.75 7.50
C LYS A 184 4.15 -20.28 7.26
N GLU A 185 4.65 -20.39 6.04
CA GLU A 185 6.01 -19.99 5.63
C GLU A 185 6.24 -18.47 5.65
N LYS A 186 5.19 -17.66 5.45
CA LYS A 186 5.28 -16.18 5.47
C LYS A 186 4.99 -15.57 6.85
N CYS A 187 4.60 -16.37 7.84
CA CYS A 187 4.17 -15.89 9.14
C CYS A 187 5.32 -15.46 10.07
N SER A 188 6.59 -15.68 9.70
CA SER A 188 7.74 -15.38 10.59
C SER A 188 7.80 -13.90 11.01
N THR A 189 7.61 -13.00 10.05
CA THR A 189 7.57 -11.55 10.28
C THR A 189 6.36 -11.13 11.12
N LEU A 190 5.20 -11.76 10.90
CA LEU A 190 3.96 -11.53 11.62
C LEU A 190 4.08 -11.99 13.07
N TYR A 191 4.69 -13.15 13.32
CA TYR A 191 5.00 -13.64 14.65
C TYR A 191 5.96 -12.71 15.39
N ASN A 192 6.96 -12.15 14.72
CA ASN A 192 7.90 -11.20 15.33
C ASN A 192 7.19 -9.88 15.70
N GLU A 193 6.28 -9.41 14.85
CA GLU A 193 5.46 -8.23 15.13
C GLU A 193 4.44 -8.49 16.25
N TYR A 194 3.78 -9.64 16.24
CA TYR A 194 2.82 -10.02 17.26
C TYR A 194 3.47 -10.25 18.64
N THR A 195 4.63 -10.91 18.69
CA THR A 195 5.41 -11.02 19.94
C THR A 195 5.90 -9.67 20.44
N ARG A 196 6.25 -8.73 19.55
CA ARG A 196 6.60 -7.35 19.92
C ARG A 196 5.39 -6.60 20.48
N HIS A 197 4.21 -6.79 19.91
CA HIS A 197 2.95 -6.24 20.42
C HIS A 197 2.65 -6.76 21.82
N GLU A 198 2.63 -8.08 22.01
CA GLU A 198 2.35 -8.70 23.32
C GLU A 198 3.43 -8.35 24.36
N LYS A 199 4.70 -8.18 23.98
CA LYS A 199 5.72 -7.72 24.92
C LYS A 199 5.46 -6.30 25.44
N LYS A 200 4.81 -5.44 24.65
CA LYS A 200 4.52 -4.05 25.03
C LYS A 200 3.21 -3.91 25.80
N TYR A 201 2.18 -4.68 25.43
CA TYR A 201 0.80 -4.49 25.88
C TYR A 201 0.14 -5.75 26.45
N GLY A 202 0.87 -6.86 26.49
CA GLY A 202 0.38 -8.18 26.90
C GLY A 202 0.45 -8.45 28.39
N ASP A 203 -0.50 -9.26 28.85
CA ASP A 203 -0.41 -9.97 30.12
C ASP A 203 0.49 -11.20 29.98
N LYS A 204 1.14 -11.61 31.08
CA LYS A 204 2.11 -12.72 31.08
C LYS A 204 1.56 -14.01 30.46
N SER A 205 0.29 -14.36 30.67
CA SER A 205 -0.28 -15.58 30.09
C SER A 205 -0.48 -15.47 28.58
N SER A 206 -0.91 -14.30 28.09
CA SER A 206 -1.08 -14.06 26.66
C SER A 206 0.26 -14.06 25.93
N ILE A 207 1.32 -13.56 26.57
CA ILE A 207 2.68 -13.63 26.05
C ILE A 207 3.14 -15.09 25.95
N ASP A 208 2.91 -15.87 27.00
CA ASP A 208 3.28 -17.29 27.02
C ASP A 208 2.54 -18.08 25.93
N ASP A 209 1.23 -17.89 25.75
CA ASP A 209 0.44 -18.56 24.71
C ASP A 209 1.00 -18.29 23.29
N VAL A 210 1.40 -17.04 23.02
CA VAL A 210 1.95 -16.66 21.71
C VAL A 210 3.36 -17.22 21.50
N ILE A 211 4.19 -17.24 22.53
CA ILE A 211 5.51 -17.86 22.47
C ILE A 211 5.40 -19.38 22.27
N THR A 212 4.48 -20.01 23.00
CA THR A 212 4.18 -21.44 22.90
C THR A 212 3.68 -21.76 21.49
N SER A 213 2.72 -21.01 20.95
CA SER A 213 2.26 -21.21 19.56
C SER A 213 3.37 -21.04 18.51
N LYS A 214 4.26 -20.06 18.67
CA LYS A 214 5.43 -19.85 17.79
C LYS A 214 6.43 -21.00 17.88
N ARG A 215 6.75 -21.46 19.09
CA ARG A 215 7.64 -22.61 19.32
C ARG A 215 7.05 -23.89 18.75
N LYS A 216 5.75 -24.12 18.95
CA LYS A 216 5.03 -25.28 18.39
C LYS A 216 5.22 -25.36 16.88
N PHE A 217 5.05 -24.22 16.21
CA PHE A 217 5.22 -24.14 14.76
C PHE A 217 6.66 -24.42 14.32
N GLN A 218 7.66 -23.81 14.97
CA GLN A 218 9.07 -24.03 14.65
C GLN A 218 9.46 -25.50 14.79
N TYR A 219 8.97 -26.17 15.83
CA TYR A 219 9.22 -27.59 16.03
C TYR A 219 8.46 -28.46 15.02
N GLU A 220 7.20 -28.15 14.67
CA GLU A 220 6.46 -28.88 13.62
C GLU A 220 7.13 -28.78 12.24
N GLU A 221 7.70 -27.62 11.91
CA GLU A 221 8.44 -27.40 10.67
C GLU A 221 9.80 -28.13 10.70
N ALA A 222 10.53 -28.04 11.82
CA ALA A 222 11.78 -28.76 12.04
C ALA A 222 11.60 -30.28 11.91
N VAL A 223 10.56 -30.83 12.53
CA VAL A 223 10.20 -32.26 12.46
C VAL A 223 9.87 -32.69 11.03
N LYS A 224 9.18 -31.85 10.24
CA LYS A 224 8.90 -32.15 8.83
C LYS A 224 10.14 -32.14 7.96
N THR A 225 11.06 -31.20 8.19
CA THR A 225 12.29 -31.07 7.40
C THR A 225 13.31 -32.15 7.76
N ASN A 226 13.42 -32.52 9.05
CA ASN A 226 14.35 -33.52 9.56
C ASN A 226 13.63 -34.54 10.48
N PRO A 227 12.97 -35.56 9.92
CA PRO A 227 12.25 -36.57 10.71
C PRO A 227 13.12 -37.43 11.65
N HIS A 228 14.45 -37.37 11.52
CA HIS A 228 15.41 -38.14 12.34
C HIS A 228 16.13 -37.31 13.40
N ASP A 229 15.79 -36.03 13.55
CA ASP A 229 16.35 -35.20 14.60
C ASP A 229 15.57 -35.38 15.91
N TYR A 230 15.97 -36.38 16.68
CA TYR A 230 15.30 -36.76 17.93
C TYR A 230 15.32 -35.66 18.97
N ASP A 231 16.34 -34.79 18.98
CA ASP A 231 16.43 -33.67 19.93
C ASP A 231 15.27 -32.69 19.70
N THR A 232 14.91 -32.43 18.44
CA THR A 232 13.75 -31.57 18.11
C THR A 232 12.41 -32.19 18.49
N TRP A 233 12.29 -33.52 18.40
CA TRP A 233 11.13 -34.26 18.87
C TRP A 233 11.00 -34.21 20.40
N PHE A 234 12.09 -34.40 21.12
CA PHE A 234 12.08 -34.33 22.59
C PHE A 234 11.75 -32.93 23.10
N ASP A 235 12.27 -31.88 22.46
CA ASP A 235 11.95 -30.50 22.81
C ASP A 235 10.49 -30.13 22.46
N TYR A 236 9.93 -30.69 21.38
CA TYR A 236 8.51 -30.55 21.03
C TYR A 236 7.59 -31.21 22.05
N VAL A 237 7.90 -32.45 22.44
CA VAL A 237 7.11 -33.21 23.40
C VAL A 237 7.17 -32.60 24.81
N ARG A 238 8.36 -32.18 25.27
CA ARG A 238 8.51 -31.48 26.56
C ARG A 238 7.68 -30.19 26.62
N MET A 239 7.53 -29.52 25.49
CA MET A 239 6.67 -28.34 25.38
C MET A 239 5.19 -28.70 25.46
N LEU A 240 4.74 -29.75 24.76
CA LEU A 240 3.36 -30.24 24.86
C LEU A 240 3.00 -30.74 26.26
N GLU A 241 3.94 -31.35 26.97
CA GLU A 241 3.80 -31.76 28.37
C GLU A 241 3.59 -30.56 29.32
N ALA A 242 4.23 -29.42 29.03
CA ALA A 242 4.01 -28.19 29.78
C ALA A 242 2.62 -27.57 29.51
N ASP A 243 2.08 -27.78 28.31
CA ASP A 243 0.74 -27.32 27.90
C ASP A 243 -0.39 -28.24 28.41
N GLY A 244 -0.04 -29.45 28.87
CA GLY A 244 -0.96 -30.38 29.56
C GLY A 244 -1.96 -31.12 28.66
N ASN A 245 -1.79 -31.11 27.34
CA ASN A 245 -2.75 -31.71 26.40
C ASN A 245 -2.45 -33.20 26.13
N VAL A 246 -2.99 -34.07 26.98
CA VAL A 246 -2.66 -35.51 27.08
C VAL A 246 -2.87 -36.29 25.78
N ASP A 247 -3.90 -35.95 25.00
CA ASP A 247 -4.22 -36.66 23.75
C ASP A 247 -3.22 -36.35 22.64
N LEU A 248 -2.81 -35.09 22.51
CA LEU A 248 -1.80 -34.67 21.53
C LEU A 248 -0.43 -35.27 21.87
N ILE A 249 -0.09 -35.33 23.17
CA ILE A 249 1.14 -35.95 23.65
C ILE A 249 1.20 -37.42 23.23
N ARG A 250 0.11 -38.17 23.42
CA ARG A 250 0.04 -39.59 23.03
C ARG A 250 0.22 -39.78 21.53
N GLU A 251 -0.47 -39.00 20.69
CA GLU A 251 -0.30 -39.06 19.23
C GLU A 251 1.13 -38.70 18.79
N THR A 252 1.81 -37.79 19.49
CA THR A 252 3.20 -37.42 19.17
C THR A 252 4.22 -38.46 19.59
N TYR A 253 3.95 -39.24 20.64
CA TYR A 253 4.79 -40.37 21.03
C TYR A 253 4.59 -41.61 20.14
N GLU A 254 3.46 -41.69 19.42
CA GLU A 254 3.14 -42.80 18.50
C GLU A 254 3.69 -42.58 17.07
N ARG A 255 4.12 -41.37 16.72
CA ARG A 255 4.78 -41.04 15.44
C ARG A 255 6.27 -41.23 15.47
#